data_AF-A0A931CET6-F1
#
_entry.id   AF-A0A931CET6-F1
#
_cell.length_a   1.000
_cell.length_b   1.000
_cell.length_c   1.000
_cell.angle_alpha   90.00
_cell.angle_beta   90.00
_cell.angle_gamma   90.00
#
_symmetry.space_group_name_H-M   'P 1'
#
loop_
_entity.id
_entity.type
_entity.pdbx_description
1 polymer ?
#
loop_
_entity_poly.entity_id
_entity_poly.type
_entity_poly.pdbx_seq_one_letter_code
_entity_poly.pdbx_strand_id
1 'polypeptide(L)'
;MLLGISQPANAHADLVSTDPAEGAVLQTAPDQILFTFDEAMRGVPNGVQVFDAQGELVDATTTVKGTELEVGLSEQLGNGTTVITWRVVSEDGHPIGGALTFSVGAPTPVATPPSSDSRIAEVSWTLTLARWVGYVGLLLATGLVTFAAVFLPASPWADRLRRRLAAVTRTVTAVAAAAWLAALPITAIYLLGGGPSLLAQGPTWSSLPLTEYAVAAAVIGGMVLAVALLSLGRASRQRRVAAVAVAAIAAMAPALVGHTRAASPEVLAIGADALHLLAGSVWLGGLVGLTLTLPDLSSRGAHAAEVLARFSTAAAGVLAALIATGSLLAWRILGSWGALVDTGYGQLLLVKVAIVLVAVAIAAWNRWSLLPRLKQATKRTNRQPPSRSVVRATAIEGAVLTVALLITGLLVGTSPEDGSLPASAAAQANPDTRTTTLGDVEVRATLTPLARGSNTVTLRLSSVAGEPTEGVAPPVVRLSSDRAALGAVPLTQVSPGFYTAQVMLPAPGTWRMQVSLRVSEFANPVGELEFVVRG
;
A
#
# COMPACT_ATOMS: atom_id res chain seq x y z
N MET A 1 -22.93 7.74 -23.12
CA MET A 1 -21.99 8.88 -23.09
C MET A 1 -21.42 8.94 -21.68
N LEU A 2 -20.22 8.41 -21.46
CA LEU A 2 -19.53 8.32 -20.16
C LEU A 2 -18.05 8.67 -20.37
N LEU A 3 -17.80 9.84 -20.96
CA LEU A 3 -16.46 10.42 -21.04
C LEU A 3 -16.41 11.52 -19.97
N GLY A 4 -16.40 11.09 -18.71
CA GLY A 4 -15.99 11.94 -17.59
C GLY A 4 -14.47 11.93 -17.50
N ILE A 5 -13.89 13.09 -17.30
CA ILE A 5 -12.46 13.25 -17.01
C ILE A 5 -12.23 12.52 -15.67
N SER A 6 -11.56 11.37 -15.69
CA SER A 6 -11.23 10.62 -14.48
C SER A 6 -10.12 11.37 -13.75
N GLN A 7 -10.41 11.89 -12.55
CA GLN A 7 -9.33 12.30 -11.66
C GLN A 7 -8.62 11.04 -11.14
N PRO A 8 -7.28 11.03 -11.09
CA PRO A 8 -6.53 9.92 -10.51
C PRO A 8 -6.96 9.70 -9.05
N ALA A 9 -6.92 8.45 -8.59
CA ALA A 9 -7.11 8.15 -7.18
C ALA A 9 -5.78 8.41 -6.48
N ASN A 10 -5.74 9.41 -5.61
CA ASN A 10 -4.57 9.69 -4.78
C ASN A 10 -4.42 8.57 -3.75
N ALA A 11 -3.17 8.21 -3.45
CA ALA A 11 -2.86 7.01 -2.68
C ALA A 11 -2.29 7.31 -1.29
N HIS A 12 -2.20 8.56 -0.86
CA HIS A 12 -1.90 8.96 0.51
C HIS A 12 -2.30 10.41 0.73
N ALA A 13 -2.62 10.78 1.98
CA ALA A 13 -2.88 12.17 2.32
C ALA A 13 -1.57 12.88 2.60
N ASP A 14 -1.31 13.93 1.83
CA ASP A 14 -0.18 14.81 2.04
C ASP A 14 -0.59 15.98 2.94
N LEU A 15 0.25 16.30 3.91
CA LEU A 15 0.05 17.48 4.74
C LEU A 15 0.32 18.74 3.91
N VAL A 16 -0.74 19.52 3.66
CA VAL A 16 -0.72 20.74 2.83
C VAL A 16 -0.27 21.95 3.66
N SER A 17 -0.83 22.11 4.86
CA SER A 17 -0.53 23.25 5.72
C SER A 17 -0.86 22.97 7.19
N THR A 18 -0.24 23.74 8.08
CA THR A 18 -0.56 23.77 9.50
C THR A 18 -0.74 25.20 9.99
N ASP A 19 -1.61 25.38 10.98
CA ASP A 19 -1.76 26.60 11.76
C ASP A 19 -1.76 26.23 13.25
N PRO A 20 -0.70 26.53 14.01
CA PRO A 20 0.47 27.31 13.64
C PRO A 20 1.35 26.61 12.59
N ALA A 21 2.07 27.40 11.81
CA ALA A 21 3.06 26.89 10.87
C ALA A 21 4.23 26.20 11.60
N GLU A 22 4.88 25.23 10.95
CA GLU A 22 6.09 24.59 11.47
C GLU A 22 7.17 25.63 11.85
N GLY A 23 7.69 25.50 13.07
CA GLY A 23 8.68 26.41 13.65
C GLY A 23 8.15 27.80 14.00
N ALA A 24 6.83 28.04 13.96
CA ALA A 24 6.26 29.35 14.29
C ALA A 24 6.58 29.75 15.74
N VAL A 25 6.84 31.04 15.95
CA VAL A 25 7.01 31.62 17.29
C VAL A 25 5.85 32.58 17.55
N LEU A 26 4.95 32.16 18.44
CA LEU A 26 3.73 32.89 18.77
C LEU A 26 3.93 33.74 20.02
N GLN A 27 3.25 34.89 20.08
CA GLN A 27 3.26 35.72 21.28
C GLN A 27 2.34 35.15 22.38
N THR A 28 1.26 34.51 21.97
CA THR A 28 0.26 33.90 22.86
C THR A 28 0.01 32.48 22.40
N ALA A 29 -0.22 31.57 23.35
CA ALA A 29 -0.62 30.20 23.05
C ALA A 29 -1.91 30.19 22.23
N PRO A 30 -1.99 29.37 21.16
CA PRO A 30 -3.23 29.23 20.40
C PRO A 30 -4.21 28.34 21.19
N ASP A 31 -5.51 28.52 20.96
CA ASP A 31 -6.54 27.66 21.57
C ASP A 31 -6.66 26.31 20.82
N GLN A 32 -6.28 26.30 19.54
CA GLN A 32 -6.34 25.13 18.67
C GLN A 32 -5.19 25.10 17.68
N ILE A 33 -4.86 23.90 17.21
CA ILE A 33 -3.90 23.67 16.13
C ILE A 33 -4.65 22.96 15.00
N LEU A 34 -4.51 23.46 13.78
CA LEU A 34 -5.18 22.95 12.59
C LEU A 34 -4.15 22.37 11.63
N PHE A 35 -4.40 21.16 11.15
CA PHE A 35 -3.67 20.52 10.05
C PHE A 35 -4.62 20.35 8.87
N THR A 36 -4.17 20.73 7.67
CA THR A 36 -4.93 20.59 6.42
C THR A 36 -4.21 19.61 5.51
N PHE A 37 -4.94 18.62 5.01
CA PHE A 37 -4.47 17.61 4.06
C PHE A 37 -5.13 17.80 2.69
N ASP A 38 -4.61 17.14 1.67
CA ASP A 38 -5.14 17.19 0.30
C ASP A 38 -6.26 16.16 0.04
N GLU A 39 -6.43 15.17 0.91
CA GLU A 39 -7.53 14.22 0.89
C GLU A 39 -8.13 13.98 2.28
N ALA A 40 -9.28 13.29 2.31
CA ALA A 40 -9.96 12.98 3.54
C ALA A 40 -9.23 11.90 4.33
N MET A 41 -9.21 12.05 5.66
CA MET A 41 -8.56 11.11 6.56
C MET A 41 -9.45 10.67 7.71
N ARG A 42 -8.99 9.66 8.44
CA ARG A 42 -9.60 9.15 9.66
C ARG A 42 -8.61 9.22 10.81
N GLY A 43 -9.07 9.73 11.95
CA GLY A 43 -8.30 9.71 13.18
C GLY A 43 -8.14 8.29 13.74
N VAL A 44 -7.05 8.06 14.46
CA VAL A 44 -6.84 6.83 15.24
C VAL A 44 -6.77 7.16 16.74
N PRO A 45 -7.17 6.22 17.62
CA PRO A 45 -7.03 6.40 19.06
C PRO A 45 -5.60 6.77 19.46
N ASN A 46 -5.44 7.83 20.26
CA ASN A 46 -4.15 8.37 20.68
C ASN A 46 -3.21 8.72 19.51
N GLY A 47 -3.78 9.01 18.33
CA GLY A 47 -3.01 9.35 17.13
C GLY A 47 -2.33 10.71 17.21
N VAL A 48 -2.84 11.62 18.02
CA VAL A 48 -2.23 12.93 18.28
C VAL A 48 -1.77 12.98 19.73
N GLN A 49 -0.54 13.42 19.94
CA GLN A 49 0.00 13.69 21.26
C GLN A 49 0.69 15.05 21.25
N VAL A 50 0.40 15.86 22.27
CA VAL A 50 0.99 17.19 22.43
C VAL A 50 1.95 17.12 23.61
N PHE A 51 3.16 17.62 23.41
CA PHE A 51 4.21 17.69 24.42
C PHE A 51 4.60 19.14 24.64
N ASP A 52 4.70 19.54 25.91
CA ASP A 52 5.16 20.88 26.27
C ASP A 52 6.68 21.04 26.16
N ALA A 53 7.18 22.21 26.58
CA ALA A 53 8.61 22.55 26.57
C ALA A 53 9.46 21.72 27.54
N GLN A 54 8.84 21.02 28.49
CA GLN A 54 9.49 20.10 29.42
C GLN A 54 9.46 18.65 28.90
N GLY A 55 8.70 18.39 27.83
CA GLY A 55 8.49 17.05 27.28
C GLY A 55 7.35 16.28 27.97
N GLU A 56 6.54 16.96 28.77
CA GLU A 56 5.37 16.37 29.44
C GLU A 56 4.16 16.39 28.50
N LEU A 57 3.30 15.38 28.61
CA LEU A 57 2.08 15.27 27.81
C LEU A 57 1.04 16.30 28.24
N VAL A 58 0.50 17.02 27.26
CA VAL A 58 -0.58 17.99 27.44
C VAL A 58 -1.88 17.36 26.95
N ASP A 59 -2.93 17.46 27.77
CA ASP A 59 -4.25 16.97 27.40
C ASP A 59 -4.82 17.77 26.23
N ALA A 60 -5.10 17.07 25.14
CA ALA A 60 -5.65 17.64 23.92
C ALA A 60 -6.84 16.81 23.42
N THR A 61 -7.81 17.50 22.83
CA THR A 61 -8.91 16.90 22.08
C THR A 61 -8.57 16.88 20.61
N THR A 62 -9.03 15.85 19.90
CA THR A 62 -8.74 15.70 18.47
C THR A 62 -10.03 15.44 17.70
N THR A 63 -10.26 16.24 16.67
CA THR A 63 -11.41 16.10 15.77
C THR A 63 -10.92 16.05 14.33
N VAL A 64 -11.38 15.05 13.57
CA VAL A 64 -11.09 14.93 12.14
C VAL A 64 -12.36 15.21 11.35
N LYS A 65 -12.31 16.17 10.41
CA LYS A 65 -13.42 16.56 9.55
C LYS A 65 -12.96 16.62 8.09
N GLY A 66 -13.25 15.58 7.32
CA GLY A 66 -12.82 15.52 5.93
C GLY A 66 -11.30 15.58 5.84
N THR A 67 -10.77 16.69 5.31
CA THR A 67 -9.35 16.97 5.09
C THR A 67 -8.69 17.77 6.23
N GLU A 68 -9.42 18.07 7.31
CA GLU A 68 -8.93 18.87 8.44
C GLU A 68 -8.81 18.04 9.72
N LEU A 69 -7.67 18.17 10.39
CA LEU A 69 -7.39 17.63 11.72
C LEU A 69 -7.25 18.81 12.68
N GLU A 70 -8.25 18.97 13.54
CA GLU A 70 -8.31 19.98 14.60
C GLU A 70 -7.82 19.36 15.92
N VAL A 71 -6.84 20.01 16.55
CA VAL A 71 -6.30 19.65 17.87
C VAL A 71 -6.61 20.79 18.84
N GLY A 72 -7.63 20.61 19.68
CA GLY A 72 -8.03 21.59 20.69
C GLY A 72 -7.28 21.35 22.00
N LEU A 73 -6.62 22.38 22.53
CA LEU A 73 -5.83 22.27 23.76
C LEU A 73 -6.74 22.41 24.98
N SER A 74 -6.66 21.48 25.94
CA SER A 74 -7.53 21.49 27.12
C SER A 74 -7.00 22.40 28.23
N GLU A 75 -5.72 22.73 28.18
CA GLU A 75 -5.03 23.63 29.09
C GLU A 75 -4.18 24.63 28.29
N GLN A 76 -3.95 25.82 28.86
CA GLN A 76 -3.11 26.83 28.22
C GLN A 76 -1.64 26.38 28.23
N LEU A 77 -1.03 26.32 27.05
CA LEU A 77 0.39 26.04 26.91
C LEU A 77 1.23 27.12 27.60
N GLY A 78 2.22 26.69 28.36
CA GLY A 78 3.26 27.57 28.88
C GLY A 78 4.20 28.10 27.78
N ASN A 79 5.09 29.01 28.15
CA ASN A 79 6.13 29.49 27.25
C ASN A 79 7.16 28.39 26.94
N GLY A 80 7.66 28.37 25.71
CA GLY A 80 8.66 27.41 25.23
C GLY A 80 8.20 26.68 23.97
N THR A 81 8.96 25.66 23.55
CA THR A 81 8.67 24.86 22.35
C THR A 81 7.71 23.71 22.66
N THR A 82 6.61 23.64 21.91
CA THR A 82 5.65 22.53 21.92
C THR A 82 5.93 21.60 20.74
N VAL A 83 5.86 20.29 20.98
CA VAL A 83 5.95 19.26 19.94
C VAL A 83 4.62 18.54 19.84
N ILE A 84 4.11 18.40 18.64
CA ILE A 84 2.87 17.66 18.36
C ILE A 84 3.24 16.49 17.47
N THR A 85 3.11 15.28 17.97
CA THR A 85 3.17 14.10 17.11
C THR A 85 1.76 13.80 16.64
N TRP A 86 1.62 13.43 15.38
CA TRP A 86 0.33 13.10 14.80
C TRP A 86 0.42 11.85 13.94
N ARG A 87 -0.68 11.11 13.92
CA ARG A 87 -0.90 9.91 13.12
C ARG A 87 -2.36 9.83 12.74
N VAL A 88 -2.61 9.70 11.45
CA VAL A 88 -3.94 9.56 10.87
C VAL A 88 -3.91 8.49 9.77
N VAL A 89 -5.08 8.07 9.30
CA VAL A 89 -5.20 7.06 8.24
C VAL A 89 -5.86 7.72 7.04
N SER A 90 -5.20 7.70 5.88
CA SER A 90 -5.73 8.20 4.61
C SER A 90 -6.99 7.44 4.19
N GLU A 91 -7.74 7.98 3.21
CA GLU A 91 -8.92 7.34 2.64
C GLU A 91 -8.60 5.93 2.10
N ASP A 92 -7.40 5.80 1.60
CA ASP A 92 -6.83 4.61 1.02
C ASP A 92 -6.58 3.51 2.10
N GLY A 93 -6.45 3.88 3.38
CA GLY A 93 -6.30 2.96 4.51
C GLY A 93 -4.87 2.79 5.01
N HIS A 94 -3.91 3.51 4.46
CA HIS A 94 -2.55 3.57 4.98
C HIS A 94 -2.42 4.61 6.11
N PRO A 95 -1.65 4.32 7.16
CA PRO A 95 -1.36 5.28 8.20
C PRO A 95 -0.22 6.21 7.77
N ILE A 96 -0.46 7.50 7.92
CA ILE A 96 0.53 8.56 7.76
C ILE A 96 0.77 9.22 9.12
N GLY A 97 1.94 9.80 9.32
CA GLY A 97 2.26 10.47 10.57
C GLY A 97 3.46 11.38 10.44
N GLY A 98 3.59 12.28 11.40
CA GLY A 98 4.65 13.26 11.44
C GLY A 98 4.73 13.93 12.80
N ALA A 99 5.55 14.97 12.86
CA ALA A 99 5.61 15.86 14.01
C ALA A 99 5.53 17.31 13.52
N LEU A 100 4.90 18.15 14.32
CA LEU A 100 4.87 19.61 14.18
C LEU A 100 5.55 20.22 15.41
N THR A 101 6.37 21.24 15.21
CA THR A 101 6.91 22.05 16.31
C THR A 101 6.52 23.51 16.18
N PHE A 102 6.20 24.17 17.31
CA PHE A 102 6.05 25.63 17.39
C PHE A 102 6.44 26.11 18.79
N SER A 103 6.65 27.40 18.98
CA SER A 103 7.02 27.97 20.28
C SER A 103 6.07 29.09 20.72
N VAL A 104 5.79 29.19 22.02
CA VAL A 104 5.12 30.34 22.63
C VAL A 104 6.16 31.19 23.36
N GLY A 105 6.22 32.48 23.05
CA GLY A 105 7.23 33.41 23.55
C GLY A 105 8.58 33.23 22.86
N ALA A 106 9.38 32.26 23.32
CA ALA A 106 10.72 32.00 22.80
C ALA A 106 11.00 30.49 22.66
N PRO A 107 11.78 30.06 21.65
CA PRO A 107 12.15 28.65 21.50
C PRO A 107 12.99 28.13 22.66
N THR A 108 12.65 26.93 23.13
CA THR A 108 13.45 26.14 24.08
C THR A 108 14.02 24.89 23.41
N PRO A 109 15.13 24.33 23.91
CA PRO A 109 15.68 23.06 23.41
C PRO A 109 14.63 21.95 23.51
N VAL A 110 14.42 21.24 22.41
CA VAL A 110 13.41 20.17 22.30
C VAL A 110 14.02 18.83 22.68
N ALA A 111 13.33 18.04 23.51
CA ALA A 111 13.61 16.62 23.64
C ALA A 111 13.18 15.91 22.34
N THR A 112 14.11 15.28 21.62
CA THR A 112 13.81 14.53 20.39
C THR A 112 12.69 13.52 20.63
N PRO A 113 11.56 13.57 19.89
CA PRO A 113 10.53 12.55 20.00
C PRO A 113 11.10 11.19 19.59
N PRO A 114 10.63 10.09 20.18
CA PRO A 114 11.13 8.75 19.89
C PRO A 114 10.92 8.39 18.40
N SER A 115 12.01 7.96 17.74
CA SER A 115 12.00 7.49 16.36
C SER A 115 11.14 6.24 16.20
N SER A 116 10.15 6.29 15.31
CA SER A 116 9.10 5.27 15.15
C SER A 116 9.33 4.29 13.98
N ASP A 117 10.32 4.55 13.11
CA ASP A 117 10.37 3.96 11.77
C ASP A 117 10.67 2.45 11.72
N SER A 118 11.51 1.90 12.60
CA SER A 118 11.93 0.49 12.50
C SER A 118 10.82 -0.51 12.83
N ARG A 119 9.89 -0.15 13.74
CA ARG A 119 8.77 -1.01 14.13
C ARG A 119 7.68 -1.08 13.06
N ILE A 120 7.52 -0.01 12.27
CA ILE A 120 6.51 0.08 11.20
C ILE A 120 6.87 -0.86 10.04
N ALA A 121 8.15 -0.95 9.68
CA ALA A 121 8.64 -1.84 8.62
C ALA A 121 8.46 -3.34 8.96
N GLU A 122 8.57 -3.74 10.23
CA GLU A 122 8.36 -5.14 10.64
C GLU A 122 6.87 -5.53 10.63
N VAL A 123 6.00 -4.63 11.08
CA VAL A 123 4.56 -4.88 11.09
C VAL A 123 4.01 -4.92 9.66
N SER A 124 4.55 -4.12 8.73
CA SER A 124 4.08 -4.06 7.34
C SER A 124 4.30 -5.37 6.56
N TRP A 125 5.45 -6.05 6.70
CA TRP A 125 5.68 -7.32 6.01
C TRP A 125 4.81 -8.44 6.59
N THR A 126 4.60 -8.44 7.90
CA THR A 126 3.75 -9.44 8.58
C THR A 126 2.30 -9.31 8.12
N LEU A 127 1.81 -8.07 8.02
CA LEU A 127 0.49 -7.76 7.47
C LEU A 127 0.37 -8.18 6.01
N THR A 128 1.39 -7.86 5.20
CA THR A 128 1.45 -8.23 3.78
C THR A 128 1.38 -9.74 3.61
N LEU A 129 2.14 -10.50 4.39
CA LEU A 129 2.11 -11.97 4.36
C LEU A 129 0.74 -12.52 4.79
N ALA A 130 0.17 -12.01 5.89
CA ALA A 130 -1.14 -12.45 6.36
C ALA A 130 -2.24 -12.20 5.31
N ARG A 131 -2.27 -11.00 4.73
CA ARG A 131 -3.18 -10.66 3.62
C ARG A 131 -2.94 -11.56 2.43
N TRP A 132 -1.69 -11.79 2.02
CA TRP A 132 -1.36 -12.66 0.88
C TRP A 132 -1.88 -14.09 1.09
N VAL A 133 -1.61 -14.70 2.24
CA VAL A 133 -2.10 -16.05 2.57
C VAL A 133 -3.64 -16.06 2.61
N GLY A 134 -4.25 -15.02 3.20
CA GLY A 134 -5.70 -14.85 3.26
C GLY A 134 -6.37 -14.78 1.88
N TYR A 135 -5.83 -13.96 0.97
CA TYR A 135 -6.36 -13.78 -0.40
C TYR A 135 -6.11 -14.99 -1.29
N VAL A 136 -4.89 -15.55 -1.31
CA VAL A 136 -4.60 -16.76 -2.09
C VAL A 136 -5.48 -17.92 -1.61
N GLY A 137 -5.61 -18.08 -0.29
CA GLY A 137 -6.45 -19.10 0.31
C GLY A 137 -7.93 -18.92 -0.04
N LEU A 138 -8.46 -17.69 0.03
CA LEU A 138 -9.82 -17.36 -0.35
C LEU A 138 -10.09 -17.67 -1.83
N LEU A 139 -9.27 -17.15 -2.75
CA LEU A 139 -9.42 -17.36 -4.18
C LEU A 139 -9.32 -18.84 -4.55
N LEU A 140 -8.35 -19.56 -3.96
CA LEU A 140 -8.18 -20.99 -4.18
C LEU A 140 -9.38 -21.78 -3.65
N ALA A 141 -9.83 -21.51 -2.42
CA ALA A 141 -10.93 -22.23 -1.82
C ALA A 141 -12.25 -21.99 -2.57
N THR A 142 -12.57 -20.74 -2.92
CA THR A 142 -13.73 -20.41 -3.76
C THR A 142 -13.67 -21.11 -5.10
N GLY A 143 -12.52 -21.06 -5.77
CA GLY A 143 -12.34 -21.75 -7.05
C GLY A 143 -12.47 -23.27 -6.97
N LEU A 144 -11.97 -23.91 -5.90
CA LEU A 144 -12.11 -25.35 -5.66
C LEU A 144 -13.57 -25.75 -5.36
N VAL A 145 -14.30 -24.94 -4.59
CA VAL A 145 -15.76 -25.10 -4.37
C VAL A 145 -16.49 -25.06 -5.72
N THR A 146 -16.24 -24.02 -6.52
CA THR A 146 -16.85 -23.88 -7.85
C THR A 146 -16.47 -25.03 -8.77
N PHE A 147 -15.21 -25.47 -8.76
CA PHE A 147 -14.76 -26.57 -9.60
C PHE A 147 -15.45 -27.89 -9.25
N ALA A 148 -15.51 -28.23 -7.97
CA ALA A 148 -16.16 -29.44 -7.48
C ALA A 148 -17.68 -29.45 -7.72
N ALA A 149 -18.32 -28.29 -7.61
CA ALA A 149 -19.77 -28.13 -7.75
C ALA A 149 -20.24 -28.11 -9.22
N VAL A 150 -19.49 -27.42 -10.09
CA VAL A 150 -19.92 -27.07 -11.46
C VAL A 150 -19.30 -28.00 -12.52
N PHE A 151 -18.00 -28.28 -12.46
CA PHE A 151 -17.32 -28.96 -13.57
C PHE A 151 -17.32 -30.49 -13.44
N LEU A 152 -17.32 -31.03 -12.21
CA LEU A 152 -17.42 -32.48 -12.02
C LEU A 152 -18.85 -33.00 -12.33
N PRO A 153 -19.00 -34.16 -13.00
CA PRO A 153 -20.30 -34.73 -13.35
C PRO A 153 -20.98 -35.43 -12.16
N ALA A 154 -22.29 -35.63 -12.22
CA ALA A 154 -23.06 -36.28 -11.14
C ALA A 154 -22.92 -37.81 -11.15
N SER A 155 -21.75 -38.34 -10.77
CA SER A 155 -21.47 -39.79 -10.75
C SER A 155 -20.82 -40.24 -9.43
N PRO A 156 -20.94 -41.53 -9.04
CA PRO A 156 -20.32 -42.04 -7.81
C PRO A 156 -18.80 -41.87 -7.76
N TRP A 157 -18.14 -41.95 -8.91
CA TRP A 157 -16.71 -41.75 -9.00
C TRP A 157 -16.31 -40.29 -8.83
N ALA A 158 -17.12 -39.36 -9.34
CA ALA A 158 -16.89 -37.93 -9.20
C ALA A 158 -17.13 -37.48 -7.76
N ASP A 159 -18.03 -38.15 -7.02
CA ASP A 159 -18.23 -37.88 -5.60
C ASP A 159 -17.00 -38.20 -4.76
N ARG A 160 -16.22 -39.23 -5.12
CA ARG A 160 -14.92 -39.48 -4.46
C ARG A 160 -13.97 -38.31 -4.67
N LEU A 161 -13.89 -37.79 -5.90
CA LEU A 161 -13.06 -36.62 -6.21
C LEU A 161 -13.58 -35.36 -5.50
N ARG A 162 -14.89 -35.14 -5.44
CA ARG A 162 -15.49 -34.03 -4.66
C ARG A 162 -15.11 -34.12 -3.19
N ARG A 163 -15.17 -35.30 -2.57
CA ARG A 163 -14.75 -35.47 -1.16
C ARG A 163 -13.27 -35.17 -0.96
N ARG A 164 -12.41 -35.60 -1.88
CA ARG A 164 -10.97 -35.28 -1.85
C ARG A 164 -10.74 -33.77 -1.99
N LEU A 165 -11.38 -33.13 -2.96
CA LEU A 165 -11.32 -31.68 -3.15
C LEU A 165 -11.88 -30.94 -1.93
N ALA A 166 -12.98 -31.40 -1.33
CA ALA A 166 -13.53 -30.81 -0.11
C ALA A 166 -12.59 -30.96 1.09
N ALA A 167 -11.82 -32.06 1.20
CA ALA A 167 -10.78 -32.20 2.21
C ALA A 167 -9.65 -31.17 2.01
N VAL A 168 -9.14 -31.03 0.79
CA VAL A 168 -8.14 -30.00 0.46
C VAL A 168 -8.69 -28.59 0.71
N THR A 169 -9.91 -28.33 0.28
CA THR A 169 -10.58 -27.03 0.45
C THR A 169 -10.79 -26.70 1.93
N ARG A 170 -11.07 -27.69 2.79
CA ARG A 170 -11.12 -27.48 4.26
C ARG A 170 -9.78 -27.00 4.81
N THR A 171 -8.68 -27.64 4.43
CA THR A 171 -7.35 -27.23 4.87
C THR A 171 -7.00 -25.82 4.38
N VAL A 172 -7.26 -25.53 3.10
CA VAL A 172 -7.04 -24.20 2.52
C VAL A 172 -7.91 -23.15 3.23
N THR A 173 -9.17 -23.46 3.50
CA THR A 173 -10.10 -22.56 4.21
C THR A 173 -9.65 -22.33 5.65
N ALA A 174 -9.15 -23.35 6.35
CA ALA A 174 -8.64 -23.20 7.71
C ALA A 174 -7.40 -22.30 7.78
N VAL A 175 -6.46 -22.47 6.83
CA VAL A 175 -5.27 -21.62 6.72
C VAL A 175 -5.66 -20.19 6.37
N ALA A 176 -6.56 -20.01 5.39
CA ALA A 176 -7.06 -18.68 5.01
C ALA A 176 -7.77 -18.01 6.19
N ALA A 177 -8.62 -18.74 6.91
CA ALA A 177 -9.34 -18.21 8.06
C ALA A 177 -8.40 -17.79 9.19
N ALA A 178 -7.36 -18.57 9.48
CA ALA A 178 -6.33 -18.18 10.44
C ALA A 178 -5.61 -16.89 10.01
N ALA A 179 -5.31 -16.74 8.72
CA ALA A 179 -4.67 -15.55 8.18
C ALA A 179 -5.58 -14.31 8.24
N TRP A 180 -6.87 -14.44 7.90
CA TRP A 180 -7.87 -13.37 8.06
C TRP A 180 -8.09 -12.97 9.52
N LEU A 181 -8.11 -13.94 10.45
CA LEU A 181 -8.20 -13.67 11.88
C LEU A 181 -6.95 -12.97 12.41
N ALA A 182 -5.76 -13.38 11.97
CA ALA A 182 -4.50 -12.75 12.36
C ALA A 182 -4.34 -11.34 11.76
N ALA A 183 -4.87 -11.10 10.55
CA ALA A 183 -4.78 -9.81 9.89
C ALA A 183 -5.49 -8.69 10.66
N LEU A 184 -6.56 -8.98 11.42
CA LEU A 184 -7.28 -7.98 12.23
C LEU A 184 -6.37 -7.32 13.29
N PRO A 185 -5.82 -8.04 14.28
CA PRO A 185 -4.94 -7.43 15.27
C PRO A 185 -3.67 -6.84 14.66
N ILE A 186 -3.13 -7.44 13.58
CA ILE A 186 -1.95 -6.89 12.89
C ILE A 186 -2.29 -5.54 12.24
N THR A 187 -3.46 -5.43 11.60
CA THR A 187 -3.92 -4.16 11.01
C THR A 187 -4.12 -3.11 12.10
N ALA A 188 -4.71 -3.44 13.25
CA ALA A 188 -4.85 -2.50 14.35
C ALA A 188 -3.49 -1.96 14.85
N ILE A 189 -2.50 -2.85 15.03
CA ILE A 189 -1.14 -2.45 15.41
C ILE A 189 -0.51 -1.57 14.32
N TYR A 190 -0.67 -1.94 13.06
CA TYR A 190 -0.17 -1.20 11.90
C TYR A 190 -0.72 0.22 11.86
N LEU A 191 -2.04 0.38 12.01
CA LEU A 191 -2.70 1.68 12.01
C LEU A 191 -2.27 2.56 13.20
N LEU A 192 -1.96 1.96 14.35
CA LEU A 192 -1.51 2.68 15.54
C LEU A 192 0.00 2.94 15.60
N GLY A 193 0.80 2.30 14.74
CA GLY A 193 2.26 2.50 14.70
C GLY A 193 3.01 1.95 15.92
N GLY A 194 2.41 1.00 16.64
CA GLY A 194 2.97 0.43 17.87
C GLY A 194 3.40 -1.03 17.75
N GLY A 195 3.53 -1.69 18.90
CA GLY A 195 3.90 -3.11 18.99
C GLY A 195 2.77 -3.99 19.54
N PRO A 196 3.01 -5.30 19.73
CA PRO A 196 2.01 -6.26 20.22
C PRO A 196 1.40 -5.92 21.59
N SER A 197 2.07 -5.09 22.40
CA SER A 197 1.55 -4.60 23.69
C SER A 197 0.24 -3.82 23.55
N LEU A 198 -0.02 -3.22 22.39
CA LEU A 198 -1.28 -2.53 22.11
C LEU A 198 -2.49 -3.46 22.16
N LEU A 199 -2.33 -4.76 21.88
CA LEU A 199 -3.46 -5.70 21.87
C LEU A 199 -4.11 -5.89 23.24
N ALA A 200 -3.38 -5.58 24.32
CA ALA A 200 -3.91 -5.59 25.68
C ALA A 200 -4.74 -4.34 26.02
N GLN A 201 -4.74 -3.33 25.16
CA GLN A 201 -5.44 -2.07 25.37
C GLN A 201 -6.81 -2.10 24.66
N GLY A 202 -7.87 -1.77 25.40
CA GLY A 202 -9.23 -1.69 24.86
C GLY A 202 -9.37 -0.80 23.61
N PRO A 203 -8.80 0.43 23.59
CA PRO A 203 -8.89 1.34 22.44
C PRO A 203 -8.32 0.79 21.13
N THR A 204 -7.42 -0.20 21.18
CA THR A 204 -6.84 -0.82 20.00
C THR A 204 -7.89 -1.43 19.08
N TRP A 205 -8.92 -2.05 19.67
CA TRP A 205 -9.96 -2.73 18.90
C TRP A 205 -10.98 -1.77 18.26
N SER A 206 -11.07 -0.53 18.78
CA SER A 206 -11.86 0.54 18.15
C SER A 206 -11.13 1.28 17.03
N SER A 207 -9.84 1.00 16.79
CA SER A 207 -9.08 1.62 15.68
C SER A 207 -9.51 1.13 14.30
N LEU A 208 -10.15 -0.04 14.23
CA LEU A 208 -10.66 -0.64 12.99
C LEU A 208 -12.13 -0.30 12.79
N PRO A 209 -12.55 0.10 11.57
CA PRO A 209 -13.96 0.28 11.27
C PRO A 209 -14.70 -1.07 11.32
N LEU A 210 -15.99 -1.04 11.67
CA LEU A 210 -16.83 -2.25 11.77
C LEU A 210 -16.83 -3.09 10.48
N THR A 211 -16.62 -2.45 9.33
CA THR A 211 -16.52 -3.09 8.02
C THR A 211 -15.36 -4.08 7.92
N GLU A 212 -14.22 -3.83 8.55
CA GLU A 212 -13.07 -4.75 8.56
C GLU A 212 -13.44 -6.08 9.25
N TYR A 213 -14.08 -5.98 10.42
CA TYR A 213 -14.58 -7.15 11.15
C TYR A 213 -15.67 -7.89 10.37
N ALA A 214 -16.59 -7.15 9.75
CA ALA A 214 -17.68 -7.71 8.96
C ALA A 214 -17.17 -8.46 7.72
N VAL A 215 -16.17 -7.93 7.02
CA VAL A 215 -15.55 -8.58 5.86
C VAL A 215 -14.83 -9.85 6.29
N ALA A 216 -14.00 -9.81 7.35
CA ALA A 216 -13.32 -11.00 7.85
C ALA A 216 -14.33 -12.09 8.27
N ALA A 217 -15.41 -11.72 8.96
CA ALA A 217 -16.47 -12.63 9.35
C ALA A 217 -17.22 -13.22 8.14
N ALA A 218 -17.53 -12.41 7.13
CA ALA A 218 -18.19 -12.85 5.89
C ALA A 218 -17.32 -13.83 5.11
N VAL A 219 -16.02 -13.56 5.00
CA VAL A 219 -15.04 -14.43 4.34
C VAL A 219 -14.95 -15.77 5.07
N ILE A 220 -14.70 -15.75 6.39
CA ILE A 220 -14.50 -16.96 7.19
C ILE A 220 -15.79 -17.79 7.25
N GLY A 221 -16.89 -17.17 7.69
CA GLY A 221 -18.18 -17.84 7.85
C GLY A 221 -18.73 -18.34 6.53
N GLY A 222 -18.64 -17.53 5.46
CA GLY A 222 -19.07 -17.91 4.12
C GLY A 222 -18.30 -19.10 3.58
N MET A 223 -16.97 -19.11 3.71
CA MET A 223 -16.16 -20.23 3.21
C MET A 223 -16.35 -21.50 4.04
N VAL A 224 -16.46 -21.40 5.36
CA VAL A 224 -16.79 -22.55 6.22
C VAL A 224 -18.14 -23.15 5.82
N LEU A 225 -19.16 -22.32 5.60
CA LEU A 225 -20.49 -22.77 5.17
C LEU A 225 -20.45 -23.40 3.78
N ALA A 226 -19.78 -22.76 2.80
CA ALA A 226 -19.65 -23.29 1.45
C ALA A 226 -18.99 -24.68 1.42
N VAL A 227 -17.94 -24.86 2.22
CA VAL A 227 -17.23 -26.13 2.33
C VAL A 227 -18.07 -27.19 3.05
N ALA A 228 -18.79 -26.83 4.11
CA ALA A 228 -19.72 -27.73 4.80
C ALA A 228 -20.83 -28.22 3.85
N LEU A 229 -21.40 -27.32 3.04
CA LEU A 229 -22.42 -27.63 2.04
C LEU A 229 -21.95 -28.64 0.99
N LEU A 230 -20.65 -28.73 0.69
CA LEU A 230 -20.09 -29.74 -0.20
C LEU A 230 -19.60 -31.02 0.49
N SER A 231 -19.27 -30.94 1.79
CA SER A 231 -18.63 -32.03 2.53
C SER A 231 -19.61 -33.08 3.09
N LEU A 232 -20.86 -32.70 3.33
CA LEU A 232 -21.84 -33.57 4.00
C LEU A 232 -22.54 -34.54 3.03
N GLY A 233 -22.03 -35.76 2.88
CA GLY A 233 -22.66 -36.78 2.04
C GLY A 233 -22.73 -36.41 0.55
N ARG A 234 -23.67 -37.00 -0.21
CA ARG A 234 -23.84 -36.69 -1.64
C ARG A 234 -24.58 -35.37 -1.79
N ALA A 235 -23.87 -34.30 -2.16
CA ALA A 235 -24.45 -32.97 -2.30
C ALA A 235 -25.51 -32.91 -3.42
N SER A 236 -26.73 -32.49 -3.07
CA SER A 236 -27.80 -32.23 -4.03
C SER A 236 -27.43 -31.07 -4.98
N ARG A 237 -28.17 -30.90 -6.08
CA ARG A 237 -27.96 -29.75 -6.98
C ARG A 237 -28.15 -28.42 -6.24
N GLN A 238 -29.16 -28.31 -5.39
CA GLN A 238 -29.44 -27.10 -4.59
C GLN A 238 -28.28 -26.78 -3.65
N ARG A 239 -27.76 -27.77 -2.92
CA ARG A 239 -26.60 -27.58 -2.02
C ARG A 239 -25.34 -27.15 -2.77
N ARG A 240 -25.11 -27.67 -3.97
CA ARG A 240 -24.00 -27.25 -4.83
C ARG A 240 -24.14 -25.80 -5.28
N VAL A 241 -25.35 -25.38 -5.71
CA VAL A 241 -25.62 -23.99 -6.08
C VAL A 241 -25.45 -23.06 -4.88
N ALA A 242 -25.97 -23.44 -3.71
CA ALA A 242 -25.81 -22.67 -2.48
C ALA A 242 -24.33 -22.55 -2.08
N ALA A 243 -23.55 -23.63 -2.18
CA ALA A 243 -22.11 -23.58 -1.88
C ALA A 243 -21.36 -22.58 -2.78
N VAL A 244 -21.66 -22.58 -4.09
CA VAL A 244 -21.05 -21.63 -5.04
C VAL A 244 -21.50 -20.21 -4.75
N ALA A 245 -22.79 -19.98 -4.48
CA ALA A 245 -23.32 -18.65 -4.18
C ALA A 245 -22.68 -18.05 -2.91
N VAL A 246 -22.60 -18.82 -1.83
CA VAL A 246 -21.99 -18.37 -0.58
C VAL A 246 -20.48 -18.14 -0.74
N ALA A 247 -19.77 -19.02 -1.46
CA ALA A 247 -18.34 -18.83 -1.75
C ALA A 247 -18.07 -17.60 -2.63
N ALA A 248 -18.98 -17.30 -3.57
CA ALA A 248 -18.90 -16.09 -4.38
C ALA A 248 -19.10 -14.83 -3.52
N ILE A 249 -20.10 -14.81 -2.64
CA ILE A 249 -20.31 -13.69 -1.70
C ILE A 249 -19.07 -13.48 -0.82
N ALA A 250 -18.50 -14.56 -0.26
CA ALA A 250 -17.27 -14.49 0.52
C ALA A 250 -16.09 -13.93 -0.29
N ALA A 251 -15.94 -14.32 -1.56
CA ALA A 251 -14.87 -13.83 -2.43
C ALA A 251 -15.05 -12.37 -2.87
N MET A 252 -16.29 -11.85 -2.90
CA MET A 252 -16.59 -10.45 -3.22
C MET A 252 -16.46 -9.53 -2.00
N ALA A 253 -16.58 -10.06 -0.78
CA ALA A 253 -16.55 -9.25 0.45
C ALA A 253 -15.32 -8.33 0.57
N PRO A 254 -14.09 -8.76 0.19
CA PRO A 254 -12.94 -7.87 0.23
C PRO A 254 -13.05 -6.63 -0.66
N ALA A 255 -13.83 -6.65 -1.74
CA ALA A 255 -14.03 -5.46 -2.58
C ALA A 255 -14.77 -4.32 -1.85
N LEU A 256 -15.31 -4.59 -0.65
CA LEU A 256 -15.93 -3.58 0.22
C LEU A 256 -14.90 -2.88 1.12
N VAL A 257 -13.64 -3.30 1.10
CA VAL A 257 -12.55 -2.79 1.94
C VAL A 257 -11.31 -2.58 1.05
N GLY A 258 -10.76 -1.35 1.03
CA GLY A 258 -9.51 -1.03 0.33
C GLY A 258 -9.61 0.08 -0.72
N HIS A 259 -8.46 0.41 -1.32
CA HIS A 259 -8.21 1.56 -2.20
C HIS A 259 -9.08 1.64 -3.46
N THR A 260 -9.63 0.52 -3.93
CA THR A 260 -10.51 0.51 -5.11
C THR A 260 -11.80 1.33 -4.88
N ARG A 261 -12.15 1.62 -3.63
CA ARG A 261 -13.30 2.48 -3.27
C ARG A 261 -13.05 3.97 -3.52
N ALA A 262 -11.80 4.42 -3.45
CA ALA A 262 -11.43 5.81 -3.73
C ALA A 262 -11.54 6.15 -5.24
N ALA A 263 -11.59 5.14 -6.11
CA ALA A 263 -11.76 5.34 -7.54
C ALA A 263 -13.23 5.67 -7.90
N SER A 264 -13.47 6.88 -8.40
CA SER A 264 -14.81 7.34 -8.79
C SER A 264 -15.21 6.89 -10.20
N PRO A 265 -16.46 6.49 -10.51
CA PRO A 265 -17.54 6.12 -9.59
C PRO A 265 -17.22 4.83 -8.82
N GLU A 266 -17.41 4.91 -7.50
CA GLU A 266 -17.14 3.83 -6.54
C GLU A 266 -17.83 2.51 -6.94
N VAL A 267 -19.11 2.56 -7.32
CA VAL A 267 -19.90 1.36 -7.69
C VAL A 267 -19.26 0.59 -8.86
N LEU A 268 -18.70 1.31 -9.83
CA LEU A 268 -18.05 0.70 -10.99
C LEU A 268 -16.74 0.02 -10.58
N ALA A 269 -15.95 0.68 -9.73
CA ALA A 269 -14.67 0.15 -9.26
C ALA A 269 -14.88 -1.08 -8.37
N ILE A 270 -15.78 -1.02 -7.38
CA ILE A 270 -16.16 -2.16 -6.53
C ILE A 270 -16.68 -3.32 -7.38
N GLY A 271 -17.56 -3.05 -8.34
CA GLY A 271 -18.12 -4.08 -9.22
C GLY A 271 -17.05 -4.75 -10.10
N ALA A 272 -16.12 -3.96 -10.64
CA ALA A 272 -15.01 -4.46 -11.43
C ALA A 272 -14.05 -5.31 -10.59
N ASP A 273 -13.71 -4.87 -9.39
CA ASP A 273 -12.84 -5.58 -8.44
C ASP A 273 -13.47 -6.91 -7.99
N ALA A 274 -14.74 -6.88 -7.56
CA ALA A 274 -15.49 -8.08 -7.21
C ALA A 274 -15.54 -9.09 -8.37
N LEU A 275 -15.81 -8.64 -9.60
CA LEU A 275 -15.82 -9.50 -10.77
C LEU A 275 -14.41 -10.02 -11.12
N HIS A 276 -13.37 -9.21 -10.92
CA HIS A 276 -11.97 -9.62 -11.10
C HIS A 276 -11.57 -10.73 -10.11
N LEU A 277 -11.90 -10.57 -8.81
CA LEU A 277 -11.68 -11.58 -7.77
C LEU A 277 -12.43 -12.88 -8.06
N LEU A 278 -13.71 -12.80 -8.46
CA LEU A 278 -14.48 -13.97 -8.85
C LEU A 278 -13.85 -14.69 -10.05
N ALA A 279 -13.49 -13.97 -11.11
CA ALA A 279 -12.86 -14.54 -12.28
C ALA A 279 -11.50 -15.18 -11.94
N GLY A 280 -10.68 -14.50 -11.13
CA GLY A 280 -9.40 -15.00 -10.64
C GLY A 280 -9.56 -16.28 -9.81
N SER A 281 -10.58 -16.34 -8.95
CA SER A 281 -10.88 -17.53 -8.14
C SER A 281 -11.22 -18.74 -9.01
N VAL A 282 -12.10 -18.57 -10.01
CA VAL A 282 -12.50 -19.65 -10.92
C VAL A 282 -11.31 -20.12 -11.76
N TRP A 283 -10.43 -19.20 -12.18
CA TRP A 283 -9.23 -19.56 -12.92
C TRP A 283 -8.25 -20.36 -12.08
N LEU A 284 -7.83 -19.82 -10.92
CA LEU A 284 -6.86 -20.45 -10.02
C LEU A 284 -7.36 -21.81 -9.51
N GLY A 285 -8.53 -21.84 -8.87
CA GLY A 285 -9.07 -23.08 -8.33
C GLY A 285 -9.50 -24.06 -9.41
N GLY A 286 -9.80 -23.58 -10.62
CA GLY A 286 -9.99 -24.41 -11.79
C GLY A 286 -8.73 -25.17 -12.24
N LEU A 287 -7.60 -24.48 -12.33
CA LEU A 287 -6.31 -25.09 -12.69
C LEU A 287 -5.81 -26.05 -11.60
N VAL A 288 -5.91 -25.65 -10.33
CA VAL A 288 -5.55 -26.53 -9.21
C VAL A 288 -6.51 -27.73 -9.13
N GLY A 289 -7.82 -27.50 -9.28
CA GLY A 289 -8.84 -28.54 -9.31
C GLY A 289 -8.61 -29.54 -10.44
N LEU A 290 -8.26 -29.07 -11.64
CA LEU A 290 -7.82 -29.93 -12.74
C LEU A 290 -6.56 -30.70 -12.35
N THR A 291 -5.50 -30.04 -11.89
CA THR A 291 -4.24 -30.70 -11.53
C THR A 291 -4.45 -31.84 -10.50
N LEU A 292 -5.31 -31.62 -9.52
CA LEU A 292 -5.63 -32.61 -8.48
C LEU A 292 -6.53 -33.76 -8.96
N THR A 293 -7.32 -33.57 -10.02
CA THR A 293 -8.28 -34.56 -10.53
C THR A 293 -7.87 -35.21 -11.84
N LEU A 294 -6.98 -34.58 -12.61
CA LEU A 294 -6.56 -35.02 -13.94
C LEU A 294 -5.89 -36.40 -13.95
N PRO A 295 -5.06 -36.79 -12.96
CA PRO A 295 -4.55 -38.16 -12.88
C PRO A 295 -5.68 -39.19 -12.83
N ASP A 296 -6.68 -38.99 -11.97
CA ASP A 296 -7.85 -39.87 -11.84
C ASP A 296 -8.74 -39.84 -13.10
N LEU A 297 -8.92 -38.65 -13.70
CA LEU A 297 -9.71 -38.46 -14.91
C LEU A 297 -9.05 -39.09 -16.14
N SER A 298 -7.72 -39.09 -16.25
CA SER A 298 -7.00 -39.59 -17.42
C SER A 298 -7.33 -41.04 -17.76
N SER A 299 -7.70 -41.83 -16.75
CA SER A 299 -8.16 -43.21 -16.89
C SER A 299 -9.58 -43.37 -17.48
N ARG A 300 -10.34 -42.27 -17.64
CA ARG A 300 -11.78 -42.25 -17.92
C ARG A 300 -12.19 -41.58 -19.23
N GLY A 301 -11.25 -41.42 -20.17
CA GLY A 301 -11.49 -41.09 -21.58
C GLY A 301 -12.56 -40.01 -21.82
N ALA A 302 -13.80 -40.44 -22.15
CA ALA A 302 -14.93 -39.57 -22.45
C ALA A 302 -15.30 -38.60 -21.30
N HIS A 303 -15.28 -39.06 -20.05
CA HIS A 303 -15.60 -38.21 -18.90
C HIS A 303 -14.51 -37.16 -18.63
N ALA A 304 -13.25 -37.50 -18.92
CA ALA A 304 -12.14 -36.54 -18.83
C ALA A 304 -12.30 -35.44 -19.88
N ALA A 305 -12.66 -35.82 -21.11
CA ALA A 305 -12.90 -34.89 -22.19
C ALA A 305 -14.08 -33.94 -21.90
N GLU A 306 -15.16 -34.45 -21.28
CA GLU A 306 -16.32 -33.64 -20.86
C GLU A 306 -15.93 -32.57 -19.83
N VAL A 307 -15.26 -32.97 -18.75
CA VAL A 307 -14.80 -32.04 -17.69
C VAL A 307 -13.86 -30.99 -18.27
N LEU A 308 -12.91 -31.41 -19.10
CA LEU A 308 -11.91 -30.52 -19.70
C LEU A 308 -12.54 -29.53 -20.70
N ALA A 309 -13.52 -29.98 -21.49
CA ALA A 309 -14.23 -29.11 -22.44
C ALA A 309 -15.10 -28.06 -21.72
N ARG A 310 -15.81 -28.45 -20.65
CA ARG A 310 -16.59 -27.52 -19.83
C ARG A 310 -15.70 -26.46 -19.19
N PHE A 311 -14.60 -26.89 -18.57
CA PHE A 311 -13.65 -25.95 -17.96
C PHE A 311 -13.02 -25.03 -19.02
N SER A 312 -12.57 -25.58 -20.16
CA SER A 312 -11.94 -24.78 -21.21
C SER A 312 -12.87 -23.73 -21.82
N THR A 313 -14.18 -24.01 -21.88
CA THR A 313 -15.19 -23.03 -22.33
C THR A 313 -15.38 -21.93 -21.29
N ALA A 314 -15.51 -22.29 -20.01
CA ALA A 314 -15.61 -21.31 -18.92
C ALA A 314 -14.33 -20.45 -18.80
N ALA A 315 -13.15 -21.06 -18.96
CA ALA A 315 -11.87 -20.38 -18.88
C ALA A 315 -11.72 -19.25 -19.91
N ALA A 316 -12.31 -19.38 -21.10
CA ALA A 316 -12.31 -18.31 -22.10
C ALA A 316 -13.12 -17.08 -21.64
N GLY A 317 -14.31 -17.31 -21.06
CA GLY A 317 -15.13 -16.23 -20.49
C GLY A 317 -14.49 -15.59 -19.26
N VAL A 318 -13.87 -16.41 -18.40
CA VAL A 318 -13.11 -15.95 -17.22
C VAL A 318 -11.92 -15.08 -17.65
N LEU A 319 -11.17 -15.48 -18.68
CA LEU A 319 -10.06 -14.69 -19.20
C LEU A 319 -10.54 -13.35 -19.78
N ALA A 320 -11.64 -13.36 -20.54
CA ALA A 320 -12.24 -12.13 -21.06
C ALA A 320 -12.68 -11.19 -19.93
N ALA A 321 -13.28 -11.72 -18.87
CA ALA A 321 -13.66 -10.94 -17.69
C ALA A 321 -12.43 -10.34 -16.99
N LEU A 322 -11.37 -11.13 -16.77
CA LEU A 322 -10.12 -10.66 -16.15
C LEU A 322 -9.44 -9.54 -16.94
N ILE A 323 -9.41 -9.66 -18.27
CA ILE A 323 -8.86 -8.61 -19.14
C ILE A 323 -9.73 -7.36 -19.03
N ALA A 324 -11.05 -7.48 -19.19
CA ALA A 324 -11.96 -6.34 -19.14
C ALA A 324 -11.91 -5.60 -17.80
N THR A 325 -12.03 -6.32 -16.68
CA THR A 325 -12.01 -5.70 -15.35
C THR A 325 -10.62 -5.23 -14.96
N GLY A 326 -9.56 -5.97 -15.31
CA GLY A 326 -8.18 -5.57 -15.05
C GLY A 326 -7.79 -4.30 -15.80
N SER A 327 -8.15 -4.18 -17.08
CA SER A 327 -7.94 -2.97 -17.87
C SER A 327 -8.76 -1.78 -17.34
N LEU A 328 -10.02 -2.02 -16.94
CA LEU A 328 -10.87 -0.99 -16.35
C LEU A 328 -10.28 -0.46 -15.03
N LEU A 329 -9.88 -1.36 -14.13
CA LEU A 329 -9.24 -1.00 -12.85
C LEU A 329 -7.92 -0.28 -13.07
N ALA A 330 -7.06 -0.77 -13.97
CA ALA A 330 -5.80 -0.10 -14.31
C ALA A 330 -6.02 1.31 -14.86
N TRP A 331 -6.96 1.48 -15.80
CA TRP A 331 -7.30 2.79 -16.34
C TRP A 331 -7.81 3.74 -15.25
N ARG A 332 -8.61 3.22 -14.31
CA ARG A 332 -9.19 4.00 -13.22
C ARG A 332 -8.22 4.40 -12.13
N ILE A 333 -7.30 3.51 -11.79
CA ILE A 333 -6.35 3.74 -10.69
C ILE A 333 -5.18 4.60 -11.19
N LEU A 334 -4.60 4.31 -12.36
CA LEU A 334 -3.42 5.04 -12.83
C LEU A 334 -3.72 6.42 -13.42
N GLY A 335 -4.91 6.63 -14.00
CA GLY A 335 -5.35 7.90 -14.58
C GLY A 335 -4.57 8.40 -15.82
N SER A 336 -3.35 7.93 -16.08
CA SER A 336 -2.50 8.36 -17.20
C SER A 336 -1.54 7.26 -17.69
N TRP A 337 -1.03 7.42 -18.91
CA TRP A 337 0.01 6.53 -19.47
C TRP A 337 1.39 6.74 -18.84
N GLY A 338 1.71 7.96 -18.42
CA GLY A 338 2.97 8.26 -17.72
C GLY A 338 3.05 7.49 -16.40
N ALA A 339 1.97 7.51 -15.61
CA ALA A 339 1.88 6.76 -14.36
C ALA A 339 2.09 5.24 -14.53
N LEU A 340 1.88 4.68 -15.72
CA LEU A 340 2.09 3.25 -15.99
C LEU A 340 3.58 2.89 -16.12
N VAL A 341 4.41 3.81 -16.59
CA VAL A 341 5.83 3.55 -16.88
C VAL A 341 6.77 4.23 -15.90
N ASP A 342 6.34 5.36 -15.33
CA ASP A 342 7.18 6.23 -14.51
C ASP A 342 7.09 5.92 -13.00
N THR A 343 6.04 5.21 -12.55
CA THR A 343 5.86 4.87 -11.12
C THR A 343 6.21 3.42 -10.81
N GLY A 344 6.63 3.16 -9.56
CA GLY A 344 6.88 1.79 -9.07
C GLY A 344 5.65 0.90 -9.16
N TYR A 345 4.47 1.46 -8.87
CA TYR A 345 3.18 0.78 -9.03
C TYR A 345 2.91 0.38 -10.48
N GLY A 346 3.07 1.33 -11.42
CA GLY A 346 2.88 1.07 -12.85
C GLY A 346 3.82 -0.03 -13.37
N GLN A 347 5.08 0.01 -12.95
CA GLN A 347 6.08 -1.01 -13.30
C GLN A 347 5.71 -2.39 -12.74
N LEU A 348 5.30 -2.49 -11.47
CA LEU A 348 4.81 -3.75 -10.89
C LEU A 348 3.56 -4.28 -11.60
N LEU A 349 2.67 -3.39 -12.02
CA LEU A 349 1.50 -3.76 -12.83
C LEU A 349 1.93 -4.32 -14.20
N LEU A 350 2.91 -3.72 -14.86
CA LEU A 350 3.47 -4.25 -16.12
C LEU A 350 4.09 -5.63 -15.92
N VAL A 351 4.82 -5.86 -14.82
CA VAL A 351 5.35 -7.19 -14.48
C VAL A 351 4.21 -8.20 -14.28
N LYS A 352 3.14 -7.82 -13.56
CA LYS A 352 1.94 -8.67 -13.40
C LYS A 352 1.31 -9.00 -14.75
N VAL A 353 1.15 -8.02 -15.64
CA VAL A 353 0.62 -8.23 -16.99
C VAL A 353 1.51 -9.18 -17.79
N ALA A 354 2.83 -9.01 -17.75
CA ALA A 354 3.77 -9.89 -18.45
C ALA A 354 3.65 -11.36 -17.97
N ILE A 355 3.53 -11.58 -16.66
CA ILE A 355 3.35 -12.92 -16.08
C ILE A 355 2.02 -13.54 -16.50
N VAL A 356 0.94 -12.75 -16.51
CA VAL A 356 -0.37 -13.20 -17.01
C VAL A 356 -0.31 -13.56 -18.49
N LEU A 357 0.39 -12.77 -19.32
CA LEU A 357 0.59 -13.08 -20.74
C LEU A 357 1.37 -14.39 -20.93
N VAL A 358 2.38 -14.66 -20.10
CA VAL A 358 3.09 -15.96 -20.08
C VAL A 358 2.12 -17.10 -19.73
N ALA A 359 1.28 -16.94 -18.70
CA ALA A 359 0.27 -17.94 -18.34
C ALA A 359 -0.72 -18.20 -19.49
N VAL A 360 -1.19 -17.14 -20.17
CA VAL A 360 -2.08 -17.24 -21.33
C VAL A 360 -1.38 -17.94 -22.51
N ALA A 361 -0.11 -17.67 -22.76
CA ALA A 361 0.66 -18.33 -23.81
C ALA A 361 0.81 -19.84 -23.54
N ILE A 362 1.07 -20.24 -22.29
CA ILE A 362 1.12 -21.65 -21.89
C ILE A 362 -0.26 -22.30 -22.07
N ALA A 363 -1.34 -21.62 -21.65
CA ALA A 363 -2.71 -22.11 -21.82
C ALA A 363 -3.11 -22.28 -23.30
N ALA A 364 -2.74 -21.33 -24.15
CA ALA A 364 -2.95 -21.37 -25.60
C ALA A 364 -2.16 -22.52 -26.23
N TRP A 365 -0.90 -22.71 -25.86
CA TRP A 365 -0.08 -23.84 -26.28
C TRP A 365 -0.69 -25.18 -25.87
N ASN A 366 -1.18 -25.28 -24.64
CA ASN A 366 -1.86 -26.48 -24.15
C ASN A 366 -3.13 -26.78 -24.95
N ARG A 367 -3.91 -25.75 -25.28
CA ARG A 367 -5.17 -25.87 -26.05
C ARG A 367 -4.97 -26.26 -27.51
N TRP A 368 -4.04 -25.60 -28.21
CA TRP A 368 -3.91 -25.73 -29.66
C TRP A 368 -2.78 -26.66 -30.11
N SER A 369 -1.76 -26.88 -29.28
CA SER A 369 -0.62 -27.74 -29.63
C SER A 369 -0.68 -29.07 -28.89
N LEU A 370 -0.75 -29.04 -27.56
CA LEU A 370 -0.61 -30.25 -26.74
C LEU A 370 -1.86 -31.15 -26.81
N LEU A 371 -3.05 -30.57 -26.64
CA LEU A 371 -4.31 -31.31 -26.63
C LEU A 371 -4.61 -32.05 -27.95
N PRO A 372 -4.47 -31.43 -29.14
CA PRO A 372 -4.68 -32.14 -30.42
C PRO A 372 -3.68 -33.29 -30.63
N ARG A 373 -2.40 -33.08 -30.29
CA ARG A 373 -1.35 -34.11 -30.41
C ARG A 373 -1.64 -35.32 -29.51
N LEU A 374 -2.12 -35.10 -28.29
CA LEU A 374 -2.51 -36.19 -27.38
C LEU A 374 -3.76 -36.93 -27.85
N LYS A 375 -4.77 -36.22 -28.39
CA LYS A 375 -5.95 -36.84 -29.01
C LYS A 375 -5.55 -37.74 -30.18
N GLN A 376 -4.63 -37.30 -31.03
CA GLN A 376 -4.14 -38.08 -32.17
C GLN A 376 -3.28 -39.29 -31.74
N ALA A 377 -2.40 -39.12 -30.75
CA ALA A 377 -1.57 -40.21 -30.23
C ALA A 377 -2.42 -41.33 -29.58
N THR A 378 -3.48 -40.94 -28.85
CA THR A 378 -4.44 -41.88 -28.25
C THR A 378 -5.19 -42.68 -29.32
N LYS A 379 -5.62 -42.01 -30.40
CA LYS A 379 -6.25 -42.68 -31.55
C LYS A 379 -5.31 -43.68 -32.25
N ARG A 380 -4.00 -43.38 -32.36
CA ARG A 380 -3.01 -44.25 -33.04
C ARG A 380 -2.60 -45.48 -32.23
N THR A 381 -2.49 -45.37 -30.91
CA THR A 381 -1.88 -46.42 -30.07
C THR A 381 -2.89 -47.26 -29.30
N ASN A 382 -4.18 -46.91 -29.35
CA ASN A 382 -5.25 -47.48 -28.51
C ASN A 382 -4.89 -47.59 -27.01
N ARG A 383 -3.90 -46.79 -26.57
CA ARG A 383 -3.39 -46.72 -25.21
C ARG A 383 -3.67 -45.33 -24.67
N GLN A 384 -3.92 -45.26 -23.35
CA GLN A 384 -4.17 -43.99 -22.70
C GLN A 384 -2.93 -43.09 -22.80
N PRO A 385 -3.10 -41.79 -23.12
CA PRO A 385 -1.98 -40.88 -23.26
C PRO A 385 -1.27 -40.69 -21.91
N PRO A 386 0.05 -40.48 -21.88
CA PRO A 386 0.75 -40.13 -20.65
C PRO A 386 0.27 -38.75 -20.18
N SER A 387 -0.63 -38.74 -19.19
CA SER A 387 -1.22 -37.54 -18.58
C SER A 387 -0.20 -36.62 -17.91
N ARG A 388 1.03 -37.11 -17.68
CA ARG A 388 2.10 -36.40 -16.99
C ARG A 388 2.49 -35.06 -17.63
N SER A 389 2.49 -34.95 -18.97
CA SER A 389 2.86 -33.70 -19.65
C SER A 389 1.79 -32.62 -19.48
N VAL A 390 0.51 -32.98 -19.58
CA VAL A 390 -0.61 -32.06 -19.34
C VAL A 390 -0.67 -31.67 -17.87
N VAL A 391 -0.56 -32.63 -16.95
CA VAL A 391 -0.53 -32.36 -15.50
C VAL A 391 0.63 -31.41 -15.15
N ARG A 392 1.83 -31.65 -15.69
CA ARG A 392 2.99 -30.77 -15.46
C ARG A 392 2.76 -29.37 -16.02
N ALA A 393 2.20 -29.25 -17.22
CA ALA A 393 1.93 -27.95 -17.83
C ALA A 393 0.86 -27.17 -17.04
N THR A 394 -0.23 -27.81 -16.62
CA THR A 394 -1.27 -27.21 -15.75
C THR A 394 -0.73 -26.83 -14.38
N ALA A 395 0.18 -27.63 -13.81
CA ALA A 395 0.85 -27.30 -12.55
C ALA A 395 1.78 -26.08 -12.69
N ILE A 396 2.51 -25.96 -13.81
CA ILE A 396 3.32 -24.78 -14.12
C ILE A 396 2.42 -23.54 -14.27
N GLU A 397 1.30 -23.63 -15.00
CA GLU A 397 0.34 -22.51 -15.09
C GLU A 397 -0.16 -22.08 -13.70
N GLY A 398 -0.51 -23.03 -12.83
CA GLY A 398 -0.92 -22.75 -11.46
C GLY A 398 0.17 -22.03 -10.66
N ALA A 399 1.43 -22.45 -10.77
CA ALA A 399 2.56 -21.81 -10.12
C ALA A 399 2.77 -20.37 -10.62
N VAL A 400 2.67 -20.14 -11.94
CA VAL A 400 2.76 -18.81 -12.55
C VAL A 400 1.65 -17.88 -12.01
N LEU A 401 0.43 -18.38 -11.83
CA LEU A 401 -0.65 -17.59 -11.22
C LEU A 401 -0.41 -17.29 -9.73
N THR A 402 0.18 -18.22 -8.98
CA THR A 402 0.58 -17.95 -7.60
C THR A 402 1.62 -16.82 -7.53
N VAL A 403 2.57 -16.78 -8.47
CA VAL A 403 3.52 -15.66 -8.59
C VAL A 403 2.82 -14.36 -8.97
N ALA A 404 1.85 -14.38 -9.90
CA ALA A 404 1.05 -13.20 -10.23
C ALA A 404 0.25 -12.67 -9.02
N LEU A 405 -0.25 -13.56 -8.17
CA LEU A 405 -0.92 -13.19 -6.92
C LEU A 405 0.06 -12.66 -5.86
N LEU A 406 1.30 -13.17 -5.81
CA LEU A 406 2.37 -12.59 -4.99
C LEU A 406 2.66 -11.15 -5.38
N ILE A 407 2.81 -10.88 -6.67
CA ILE A 407 3.00 -9.51 -7.18
C ILE A 407 1.76 -8.67 -6.92
N THR A 408 0.55 -9.24 -6.97
CA THR A 408 -0.67 -8.53 -6.57
C THR A 408 -0.64 -8.16 -5.09
N GLY A 409 -0.15 -9.04 -4.21
CA GLY A 409 0.03 -8.73 -2.78
C GLY A 409 1.05 -7.60 -2.56
N LEU A 410 2.14 -7.58 -3.33
CA LEU A 410 3.11 -6.48 -3.31
C LEU A 410 2.47 -5.17 -3.82
N LEU A 411 1.73 -5.23 -4.94
CA LEU A 411 1.01 -4.09 -5.51
C LEU A 411 0.01 -3.47 -4.52
N VAL A 412 -0.65 -4.28 -3.70
CA VAL A 412 -1.58 -3.78 -2.67
C VAL A 412 -0.85 -3.07 -1.53
N GLY A 413 0.42 -3.42 -1.28
CA GLY A 413 1.25 -2.76 -0.28
C GLY A 413 2.11 -1.61 -0.82
N THR A 414 2.00 -1.29 -2.11
CA THR A 414 2.70 -0.17 -2.77
C THR A 414 1.68 0.84 -3.28
N SER A 415 1.96 2.12 -3.12
CA SER A 415 1.02 3.16 -3.51
C SER A 415 1.13 3.49 -5.01
N PRO A 416 0.00 3.65 -5.73
CA PRO A 416 -0.06 4.13 -7.11
C PRO A 416 0.82 5.35 -7.41
N GLU A 417 0.94 6.22 -6.42
CA GLU A 417 1.82 7.38 -6.40
C GLU A 417 2.83 7.21 -5.25
N ASP A 418 3.82 6.34 -5.40
CA ASP A 418 5.09 6.55 -4.70
C ASP A 418 5.73 7.83 -5.27
N GLY A 419 5.21 8.97 -4.80
CA GLY A 419 5.89 10.24 -4.66
C GLY A 419 6.77 10.28 -3.40
N SER A 420 7.01 9.13 -2.75
CA SER A 420 8.19 8.99 -1.91
C SER A 420 9.40 9.22 -2.83
N LEU A 421 10.04 10.37 -2.65
CA LEU A 421 11.21 10.85 -3.41
C LEU A 421 12.03 9.64 -3.88
N PRO A 422 12.13 9.38 -5.21
CA PRO A 422 12.96 8.28 -5.66
C PRO A 422 14.33 8.46 -5.01
N ALA A 423 14.86 7.44 -4.36
CA ALA A 423 16.29 7.42 -4.01
C ALA A 423 17.16 7.65 -5.28
N SER A 424 16.57 7.46 -6.47
CA SER A 424 17.11 7.82 -7.79
C SER A 424 16.92 9.30 -8.20
N ALA A 425 16.07 10.09 -7.55
CA ALA A 425 15.93 11.53 -7.78
C ALA A 425 17.07 12.30 -7.09
N ALA A 426 17.67 11.75 -6.04
CA ALA A 426 18.96 12.23 -5.53
C ALA A 426 20.10 12.09 -6.55
N ALA A 427 19.94 11.24 -7.58
CA ALA A 427 20.92 11.05 -8.64
C ALA A 427 20.61 11.82 -9.96
N GLN A 428 19.42 12.43 -10.08
CA GLN A 428 19.04 13.29 -11.22
C GLN A 428 18.69 14.73 -10.86
N ALA A 429 18.54 15.03 -9.57
CA ALA A 429 18.50 16.41 -9.15
C ALA A 429 19.83 17.07 -9.56
N ASN A 430 19.78 18.32 -10.02
CA ASN A 430 20.97 19.15 -10.15
C ASN A 430 21.22 19.75 -8.77
N PRO A 431 21.97 19.13 -7.85
CA PRO A 431 22.42 19.85 -6.67
C PRO A 431 23.36 20.95 -7.16
N ASP A 432 23.14 22.18 -6.72
CA ASP A 432 24.17 23.21 -6.75
C ASP A 432 24.68 23.35 -5.32
N THR A 433 26.00 23.28 -5.18
CA THR A 433 26.69 23.38 -3.90
C THR A 433 27.54 24.62 -3.92
N ARG A 434 27.32 25.51 -2.96
CA ARG A 434 28.08 26.74 -2.78
C ARG A 434 28.75 26.73 -1.41
N THR A 435 29.91 27.37 -1.34
CA THR A 435 30.69 27.45 -0.10
C THR A 435 30.91 28.90 0.28
N THR A 436 30.88 29.17 1.59
CA THR A 436 31.28 30.44 2.20
C THR A 436 32.03 30.15 3.49
N THR A 437 32.83 31.10 3.96
CA THR A 437 33.56 31.00 5.22
C THR A 437 32.96 31.96 6.24
N LEU A 438 32.63 31.46 7.43
CA LEU A 438 32.08 32.21 8.55
C LEU A 438 33.05 32.13 9.73
N GLY A 439 34.01 33.05 9.79
CA GLY A 439 35.15 32.93 10.70
C GLY A 439 36.06 31.76 10.28
N ASP A 440 36.37 30.86 11.21
CA ASP A 440 37.19 29.65 10.97
C ASP A 440 36.37 28.43 10.51
N VAL A 441 35.08 28.63 10.21
CA VAL A 441 34.15 27.57 9.77
C VAL A 441 33.83 27.72 8.29
N GLU A 442 34.15 26.70 7.49
CA GLU A 442 33.66 26.56 6.11
C GLU A 442 32.23 26.03 6.15
N VAL A 443 31.32 26.76 5.51
CA VAL A 443 29.92 26.38 5.30
C VAL A 443 29.74 25.95 3.87
N ARG A 444 29.38 24.69 3.67
CA ARG A 444 28.99 24.14 2.37
C ARG A 444 27.48 23.96 2.33
N ALA A 445 26.79 24.82 1.59
CA ALA A 445 25.35 24.75 1.40
C ALA A 445 25.01 24.11 0.06
N THR A 446 24.06 23.19 0.06
CA THR A 446 23.54 22.55 -1.14
C THR A 446 22.03 22.78 -1.22
N LEU A 447 21.55 23.15 -2.40
CA LEU A 447 20.13 23.30 -2.69
C LEU A 447 19.75 22.37 -3.83
N THR A 448 18.71 21.56 -3.61
CA THR A 448 18.33 20.46 -4.50
C THR A 448 16.80 20.34 -4.55
N PRO A 449 16.12 20.26 -5.73
CA PRO A 449 16.67 20.10 -7.08
C PRO A 449 16.88 21.40 -7.88
N LEU A 450 16.83 22.59 -7.26
CA LEU A 450 16.87 23.90 -7.93
C LEU A 450 15.68 24.14 -8.88
N ALA A 451 14.50 23.68 -8.49
CA ALA A 451 13.27 23.87 -9.26
C ALA A 451 12.23 24.64 -8.43
N ARG A 452 11.23 25.21 -9.10
CA ARG A 452 10.04 25.73 -8.40
C ARG A 452 9.38 24.58 -7.62
N GLY A 453 8.92 24.87 -6.40
CA GLY A 453 8.29 23.88 -5.51
C GLY A 453 9.24 23.41 -4.42
N SER A 454 9.12 22.13 -4.04
CA SER A 454 9.86 21.55 -2.91
C SER A 454 11.35 21.45 -3.23
N ASN A 455 12.19 22.01 -2.35
CA ASN A 455 13.63 21.88 -2.39
C ASN A 455 14.16 21.53 -0.99
N THR A 456 15.26 20.79 -0.96
CA THR A 456 16.00 20.50 0.26
C THR A 456 17.23 21.40 0.34
N VAL A 457 17.39 22.08 1.48
CA VAL A 457 18.62 22.77 1.88
C VAL A 457 19.44 21.82 2.73
N THR A 458 20.72 21.65 2.40
CA THR A 458 21.68 20.91 3.24
C THR A 458 22.86 21.80 3.56
N LEU A 459 23.24 21.90 4.84
CA LEU A 459 24.46 22.57 5.28
C LEU A 459 25.45 21.57 5.86
N ARG A 460 26.71 21.70 5.47
CA ARG A 460 27.86 21.10 6.16
C ARG A 460 28.76 22.19 6.70
N LEU A 461 29.08 22.10 7.99
CA LEU A 461 30.02 22.94 8.70
C LEU A 461 31.30 22.14 8.94
N SER A 462 32.42 22.65 8.45
CA SER A 462 33.75 22.06 8.69
C SER A 462 34.74 23.10 9.13
N SER A 463 35.67 22.71 10.00
CA SER A 463 36.84 23.51 10.34
C SER A 463 37.76 23.68 9.11
N VAL A 464 38.72 24.59 9.20
CA VAL A 464 39.79 24.75 8.19
C VAL A 464 40.60 23.45 7.96
N ALA A 465 40.63 22.55 8.94
CA ALA A 465 41.26 21.23 8.83
C ALA A 465 40.37 20.16 8.15
N GLY A 466 39.12 20.50 7.80
CA GLY A 466 38.16 19.61 7.15
C GLY A 466 37.31 18.76 8.11
N GLU A 467 37.56 18.83 9.42
CA GLU A 467 36.78 18.11 10.43
C GLU A 467 35.40 18.76 10.66
N PRO A 468 34.32 17.97 10.87
CA PRO A 468 33.00 18.49 11.21
C PRO A 468 33.06 19.39 12.45
N THR A 469 32.39 20.54 12.39
CA THR A 469 32.40 21.52 13.48
C THR A 469 31.02 22.15 13.69
N GLU A 470 30.84 22.85 14.80
CA GLU A 470 29.58 23.49 15.19
C GLU A 470 29.82 24.91 15.67
N GLY A 471 28.79 25.74 15.57
CA GLY A 471 28.76 27.03 16.26
C GLY A 471 28.30 26.89 17.71
N VAL A 472 28.37 28.00 18.45
CA VAL A 472 27.75 28.14 19.78
C VAL A 472 26.23 28.01 19.72
N ALA A 473 25.63 28.25 18.56
CA ALA A 473 24.22 28.00 18.27
C ALA A 473 24.07 27.42 16.85
N PRO A 474 22.95 26.72 16.57
CA PRO A 474 22.66 26.25 15.22
C PRO A 474 22.70 27.40 14.19
N PRO A 475 23.14 27.12 12.95
CA PRO A 475 23.12 28.11 11.89
C PRO A 475 21.68 28.54 11.58
N VAL A 476 21.51 29.81 11.22
CA VAL A 476 20.24 30.34 10.72
C VAL A 476 20.38 30.59 9.24
N VAL A 477 19.49 30.00 8.45
CA VAL A 477 19.41 30.22 7.01
C VAL A 477 18.23 31.12 6.69
N ARG A 478 18.43 32.10 5.80
CA ARG A 478 17.34 32.88 5.22
C ARG A 478 17.40 32.79 3.70
N LEU A 479 16.25 32.57 3.07
CA LEU A 479 16.13 32.49 1.62
C LEU A 479 15.30 33.65 1.07
N SER A 480 15.81 34.31 0.04
CA SER A 480 15.10 35.41 -0.63
C SER A 480 15.44 35.49 -2.12
N SER A 481 14.55 36.09 -2.90
CA SER A 481 14.72 36.43 -4.32
C SER A 481 14.21 37.85 -4.56
N ASP A 482 14.25 38.31 -5.81
CA ASP A 482 13.59 39.54 -6.25
C ASP A 482 12.06 39.48 -6.15
N ARG A 483 11.48 38.27 -6.10
CA ARG A 483 10.02 38.03 -6.16
C ARG A 483 9.40 37.54 -4.85
N ALA A 484 10.18 36.91 -3.98
CA ALA A 484 9.68 36.31 -2.74
C ALA A 484 10.79 36.19 -1.67
N ALA A 485 10.43 36.31 -0.40
CA ALA A 485 11.31 36.08 0.74
C ALA A 485 10.68 35.07 1.69
N LEU A 486 11.40 34.00 2.02
CA LEU A 486 10.93 32.91 2.88
C LEU A 486 11.27 33.14 4.36
N GLY A 487 12.03 34.19 4.68
CA GLY A 487 12.46 34.43 6.06
C GLY A 487 13.43 33.36 6.54
N ALA A 488 13.44 33.10 7.85
CA ALA A 488 14.31 32.10 8.46
C ALA A 488 13.79 30.68 8.20
N VAL A 489 14.67 29.80 7.75
CA VAL A 489 14.40 28.39 7.45
C VAL A 489 14.73 27.56 8.68
N PRO A 490 13.77 26.78 9.22
CA PRO A 490 14.02 25.91 10.37
C PRO A 490 14.89 24.73 9.93
N LEU A 491 16.12 24.69 10.44
CA LEU A 491 17.07 23.63 10.13
C LEU A 491 17.02 22.52 11.18
N THR A 492 16.95 21.28 10.72
CA THR A 492 17.08 20.08 11.54
C THR A 492 18.51 19.58 11.49
N GLN A 493 19.13 19.36 12.65
CA GLN A 493 20.45 18.76 12.72
C GLN A 493 20.36 17.24 12.56
N VAL A 494 21.09 16.67 11.59
CA VAL A 494 21.13 15.21 11.38
C VAL A 494 22.34 14.58 12.07
N SER A 495 23.47 15.28 12.08
CA SER A 495 24.69 14.90 12.78
C SER A 495 25.53 16.14 13.11
N PRO A 496 26.61 16.02 13.90
CA PRO A 496 27.46 17.17 14.22
C PRO A 496 27.97 17.88 12.96
N GLY A 497 27.69 19.17 12.87
CA GLY A 497 28.02 20.00 11.70
C GLY A 497 27.22 19.70 10.42
N PHE A 498 26.14 18.90 10.48
CA PHE A 498 25.27 18.61 9.33
C PHE A 498 23.82 18.96 9.61
N TYR A 499 23.27 19.86 8.79
CA TYR A 499 21.90 20.37 8.94
C TYR A 499 21.11 20.21 7.63
N THR A 500 19.79 20.02 7.75
CA THR A 500 18.88 19.89 6.61
C THR A 500 17.56 20.61 6.85
N ALA A 501 16.91 21.10 5.79
CA ALA A 501 15.56 21.63 5.83
C ALA A 501 14.84 21.42 4.50
N GLN A 502 13.51 21.25 4.54
CA GLN A 502 12.67 21.37 3.35
C GLN A 502 12.20 22.81 3.22
N VAL A 503 12.28 23.35 2.00
CA VAL A 503 11.88 24.71 1.67
C VAL A 503 11.03 24.72 0.40
N MET A 504 10.00 25.55 0.39
CA MET A 504 9.13 25.74 -0.77
C MET A 504 9.55 26.99 -1.53
N LEU A 505 10.08 26.83 -2.74
CA LEU A 505 10.49 27.97 -3.58
C LEU A 505 9.35 28.34 -4.54
N PRO A 506 8.62 29.45 -4.30
CA PRO A 506 7.38 29.76 -5.03
C PRO A 506 7.62 30.24 -6.47
N ALA A 507 8.84 30.67 -6.81
CA ALA A 507 9.17 31.28 -8.10
C ALA A 507 10.57 30.88 -8.59
N PRO A 508 10.77 30.76 -9.92
CA PRO A 508 12.10 30.65 -10.50
C PRO A 508 12.83 31.99 -10.48
N GLY A 509 14.16 31.93 -10.56
CA GLY A 509 15.04 33.09 -10.51
C GLY A 509 16.27 32.85 -9.63
N THR A 510 17.02 33.92 -9.37
CA THR A 510 18.18 33.89 -8.47
C THR A 510 17.71 34.00 -7.03
N TRP A 511 18.01 32.99 -6.23
CA TRP A 511 17.74 32.94 -4.80
C TRP A 511 19.03 33.18 -4.02
N ARG A 512 19.00 34.17 -3.12
CA ARG A 512 20.05 34.44 -2.14
C ARG A 512 19.75 33.69 -0.86
N MET A 513 20.71 32.86 -0.46
CA MET A 513 20.76 32.17 0.81
C MET A 513 21.73 32.90 1.74
N GLN A 514 21.19 33.59 2.73
CA GLN A 514 21.98 34.13 3.84
C GLN A 514 22.14 33.04 4.89
N VAL A 515 23.39 32.76 5.28
CA VAL A 515 23.70 31.85 6.38
C VAL A 515 24.41 32.63 7.46
N SER A 516 23.85 32.67 8.66
CA SER A 516 24.52 33.22 9.84
C SER A 516 24.86 32.10 10.81
N LEU A 517 26.09 32.12 11.33
CA LEU A 517 26.56 31.14 12.30
C LEU A 517 27.17 31.86 13.49
N ARG A 518 26.65 31.59 14.69
CA ARG A 518 27.22 32.15 15.91
C ARG A 518 28.44 31.34 16.31
N VAL A 519 29.63 31.86 16.04
CA VAL A 519 30.91 31.18 16.31
C VAL A 519 31.47 31.50 17.70
N SER A 520 30.99 32.56 18.35
CA SER A 520 31.30 32.86 19.76
C SER A 520 30.17 33.66 20.42
N GLU A 521 30.29 33.95 21.71
CA GLU A 521 29.35 34.83 22.41
C GLU A 521 29.19 36.20 21.72
N PHE A 522 30.27 36.72 21.12
CA PHE A 522 30.31 38.06 20.53
C PHE A 522 30.35 38.08 18.99
N ALA A 523 30.49 36.92 18.33
CA ALA A 523 30.64 36.85 16.88
C ALA A 523 29.55 36.00 16.21
N ASN A 524 28.82 36.61 15.28
CA ASN A 524 27.82 35.98 14.43
C ASN A 524 28.03 36.36 12.95
N PRO A 525 29.12 35.89 12.31
CA PRO A 525 29.36 36.11 10.89
C PRO A 525 28.19 35.65 10.01
N VAL A 526 27.96 36.40 8.93
CA VAL A 526 26.93 36.12 7.92
C VAL A 526 27.59 35.98 6.56
N GLY A 527 27.20 34.97 5.81
CA GLY A 527 27.64 34.71 4.44
C GLY A 527 26.45 34.63 3.51
N GLU A 528 26.65 35.01 2.26
CA GLU A 528 25.63 34.99 1.22
C GLU A 528 26.03 34.06 0.09
N LEU A 529 25.10 33.20 -0.32
CA LEU A 529 25.27 32.23 -1.39
C LEU A 529 24.13 32.42 -2.39
N GLU A 530 24.44 32.42 -3.69
CA GLU A 530 23.44 32.56 -4.74
C GLU A 530 23.21 31.23 -5.47
N PHE A 531 21.93 30.88 -5.63
CA PHE A 531 21.46 29.69 -6.34
C PHE A 531 20.51 30.11 -7.47
N VAL A 532 20.62 29.46 -8.63
CA VAL A 532 19.74 29.73 -9.77
C VAL A 532 18.68 28.64 -9.86
N VAL A 533 17.43 29.00 -9.58
CA VAL A 533 16.27 28.10 -9.59
C VAL A 533 15.56 28.18 -10.94
N ARG A 534 15.36 27.02 -11.57
CA ARG A 534 14.73 26.90 -12.89
C ARG A 534 13.20 26.80 -12.75
N GLY A 535 12.51 27.27 -13.80
CA GLY A 535 11.05 27.37 -13.89
C GLY A 535 10.35 26.05 -14.12
#